data_AF-A0A2V9LB88-F1
#
_entry.id   AF-A0A2V9LB88-F1
#
_cell.length_a   1.000
_cell.length_b   1.000
_cell.length_c   1.000
_cell.angle_alpha   90.00
_cell.angle_beta   90.00
_cell.angle_gamma   90.00
#
_symmetry.space_group_name_H-M   'P 1'
#
loop_
_entity.id
_entity.type
_entity.pdbx_description
1 polymer ?
#
loop_
_entity_poly.entity_id
_entity_poly.type
_entity_poly.pdbx_seq_one_letter_code
_entity_poly.pdbx_strand_id
1 'polypeptide(L)'
;MATQSAQATRRSTFPEINWESISEPGAYVERGSGDLYRVPKEALIPGASPCIIKESRGASVLMKVSDDPFITTFRARLLAAQHNIEPNF
;
A
#
# COMPACT_ATOMS: atom_id res chain seq x y z
N MET A 1 43.41 8.43 -0.72
CA MET A 1 42.09 8.64 -0.12
C MET A 1 41.07 7.94 -1.01
N ALA A 2 40.39 6.90 -0.52
CA ALA A 2 39.43 6.12 -1.32
C ALA A 2 38.02 6.62 -1.04
N THR A 3 37.32 7.08 -2.08
CA THR A 3 35.90 7.45 -2.01
C THR A 3 35.06 6.19 -1.89
N GLN A 4 34.55 5.94 -0.69
CA GLN A 4 33.63 4.85 -0.42
C GLN A 4 32.26 5.24 -1.00
N SER A 5 31.94 4.71 -2.17
CA SER A 5 30.66 4.88 -2.85
C SER A 5 29.52 4.37 -1.96
N ALA A 6 28.56 5.25 -1.66
CA ALA A 6 27.38 4.93 -0.89
C ALA A 6 26.64 3.74 -1.54
N GLN A 7 26.55 2.65 -0.79
CA GLN A 7 25.86 1.44 -1.19
C GLN A 7 24.38 1.78 -1.41
N ALA A 8 23.91 1.64 -2.66
CA ALA A 8 22.51 1.89 -3.00
C ALA A 8 21.63 1.00 -2.11
N THR A 9 20.94 1.62 -1.16
CA THR A 9 19.88 0.98 -0.36
C THR A 9 18.97 0.25 -1.34
N ARG A 10 18.93 -1.08 -1.25
CA ARG A 10 18.08 -1.92 -2.11
C ARG A 10 16.67 -1.35 -2.04
N ARG A 11 16.22 -0.76 -3.14
CA ARG A 11 14.84 -0.30 -3.29
C ARG A 11 13.99 -1.56 -3.40
N SER A 12 13.48 -2.05 -2.28
CA SER A 12 12.46 -3.08 -2.28
C SER A 12 11.22 -2.46 -2.89
N THR A 13 10.91 -2.76 -4.14
CA THR A 13 9.62 -2.36 -4.71
C THR A 13 8.56 -3.25 -4.07
N PHE A 14 7.61 -2.66 -3.35
CA PHE A 14 6.44 -3.39 -2.90
C PHE A 14 5.66 -3.90 -4.13
N PRO A 15 5.11 -5.11 -4.09
CA PRO A 15 4.31 -5.62 -5.18
C PRO A 15 3.11 -4.69 -5.42
N GLU A 16 2.94 -4.31 -6.68
CA GLU A 16 1.74 -3.61 -7.15
C GLU A 16 0.61 -4.64 -7.28
N ILE A 17 -0.56 -4.33 -6.70
CA ILE A 17 -1.72 -5.22 -6.67
C ILE A 17 -2.98 -4.46 -7.10
N ASN A 18 -3.82 -5.10 -7.91
CA ASN A 18 -5.12 -4.55 -8.25
C ASN A 18 -6.09 -4.69 -7.08
N TRP A 19 -7.07 -3.79 -7.00
CA TRP A 19 -8.10 -3.80 -5.94
C TRP A 19 -8.78 -5.17 -5.78
N GLU A 20 -9.16 -5.78 -6.90
CA GLU A 20 -9.89 -7.05 -6.95
C GLU A 20 -9.02 -8.26 -6.57
N SER A 21 -7.70 -8.09 -6.53
CA SER A 21 -6.74 -9.14 -6.22
C SER A 21 -6.29 -9.15 -4.76
N ILE A 22 -6.77 -8.21 -3.92
CA ILE A 22 -6.40 -8.17 -2.51
C ILE A 22 -6.99 -9.39 -1.79
N SER A 23 -6.12 -10.34 -1.44
CA SER A 23 -6.46 -11.54 -0.67
C SER A 23 -5.85 -11.57 0.73
N GLU A 24 -4.93 -10.64 1.02
CA GLU A 24 -4.18 -10.61 2.26
C GLU A 24 -4.52 -9.37 3.10
N PRO A 25 -4.63 -9.50 4.43
CA PRO A 25 -4.83 -8.34 5.28
C PRO A 25 -3.60 -7.44 5.22
N GLY A 26 -3.84 -6.14 5.35
CA GLY A 26 -2.77 -5.15 5.42
C GLY A 26 -3.22 -3.73 5.16
N ALA A 27 -2.23 -2.84 5.18
CA ALA A 27 -2.36 -1.45 4.78
C ALA A 27 -1.85 -1.30 3.35
N TYR A 28 -2.70 -0.75 2.48
CA TYR A 28 -2.44 -0.57 1.06
C TYR A 28 -2.60 0.91 0.70
N VAL A 29 -1.70 1.45 -0.10
CA VAL A 29 -1.81 2.83 -0.61
C VAL A 29 -2.01 2.78 -2.12
N GLU A 30 -3.03 3.47 -2.62
CA GLU A 30 -3.22 3.60 -4.06
C GLU A 30 -2.19 4.56 -4.66
N ARG A 31 -1.52 4.14 -5.73
CA ARG A 31 -0.45 4.91 -6.37
C ARG A 31 -0.95 6.19 -7.05
N GLY A 32 -2.16 6.18 -7.58
CA GLY A 32 -2.74 7.31 -8.33
C GLY A 32 -3.28 8.43 -7.45
N SER A 33 -3.97 8.07 -6.36
CA SER A 33 -4.63 9.01 -5.44
C SER A 33 -3.83 9.30 -4.18
N GLY A 34 -2.96 8.37 -3.77
CA GLY A 34 -2.31 8.42 -2.47
C GLY A 34 -3.21 7.99 -1.32
N ASP A 35 -4.40 7.42 -1.59
CA ASP A 35 -5.37 7.03 -0.56
C ASP A 35 -4.94 5.77 0.18
N LEU A 36 -5.15 5.75 1.51
CA LEU A 36 -4.86 4.61 2.36
C LEU A 36 -6.10 3.72 2.53
N TYR A 37 -5.92 2.44 2.19
CA TYR A 37 -6.87 1.36 2.41
C TYR A 37 -6.36 0.44 3.50
N ARG A 38 -7.17 0.28 4.54
CA ARG A 38 -6.91 -0.68 5.63
C ARG A 38 -7.81 -1.87 5.43
N VAL A 39 -7.21 -3.02 5.14
CA VAL A 39 -7.91 -4.27 4.86
C VAL A 39 -7.68 -5.22 6.02
N PRO A 40 -8.59 -5.26 7.01
CA PRO A 40 -8.50 -6.22 8.10
C PRO A 40 -8.88 -7.62 7.63
N LYS A 41 -8.50 -8.65 8.39
CA LYS A 41 -8.76 -10.05 8.01
C LYS A 41 -10.24 -10.34 7.83
N GLU A 42 -11.09 -9.69 8.64
CA GLU A 42 -12.54 -9.83 8.62
C GLU A 42 -13.15 -9.34 7.30
N ALA A 43 -12.52 -8.36 6.64
CA ALA A 43 -12.96 -7.85 5.33
C ALA A 43 -12.66 -8.81 4.17
N LEU A 44 -11.85 -9.85 4.40
CA LEU A 44 -11.48 -10.85 3.41
C LEU A 44 -12.27 -12.15 3.56
N ILE A 45 -13.13 -12.26 4.57
CA ILE A 45 -13.96 -13.43 4.79
C ILE A 45 -15.06 -13.48 3.71
N PRO A 46 -15.15 -14.55 2.89
CA PRO A 46 -16.23 -14.70 1.93
C PRO A 46 -17.59 -14.64 2.63
N GLY A 47 -18.45 -13.72 2.20
CA GLY A 47 -19.78 -13.51 2.80
C GLY A 47 -19.83 -12.54 3.99
N ALA A 48 -18.70 -12.03 4.46
CA ALA A 48 -18.68 -10.84 5.31
C ALA A 48 -18.86 -9.59 4.42
N SER A 49 -20.00 -8.91 4.52
CA SER A 49 -20.15 -7.57 3.91
C SER A 49 -19.22 -6.59 4.65
N PRO A 50 -18.49 -5.68 3.95
CA PRO A 50 -18.92 -4.98 2.75
C PRO A 50 -18.09 -5.31 1.50
N CYS A 51 -18.80 -5.54 0.40
CA CYS A 51 -18.26 -5.46 -0.94
C CYS A 51 -17.92 -3.98 -1.22
N ILE A 52 -16.74 -3.51 -0.82
CA ILE A 52 -16.26 -2.18 -1.21
C ILE A 52 -15.92 -2.27 -2.70
N ILE A 53 -16.88 -1.91 -3.54
CA ILE A 53 -16.68 -1.79 -4.98
C ILE A 53 -16.05 -0.42 -5.22
N LYS A 54 -14.76 -0.44 -5.60
CA LYS A 54 -14.03 0.77 -5.98
C LYS A 54 -14.26 1.06 -7.45
N GLU A 55 -15.30 1.82 -7.76
CA GLU A 55 -15.52 2.36 -9.10
C GLU A 55 -14.46 3.44 -9.38
N SER A 56 -13.54 3.17 -10.31
CA SER A 56 -12.52 4.14 -10.71
C SER A 56 -12.39 4.15 -12.24
N ARG A 57 -12.14 5.35 -12.80
CA ARG A 57 -12.04 5.54 -14.27
C ARG A 57 -10.73 5.00 -14.87
N GLY A 58 -9.82 4.47 -14.04
CA GLY A 58 -8.52 3.93 -14.44
C GLY A 58 -8.12 2.75 -13.56
N ALA A 59 -7.02 2.06 -13.90
CA ALA A 59 -6.55 0.91 -13.12
C ALA A 59 -6.15 1.36 -11.69
N SER A 60 -6.86 0.82 -10.69
CA SER A 60 -6.55 1.06 -9.28
C SER A 60 -5.35 0.21 -8.86
N VAL A 61 -4.14 0.76 -9.01
CA VAL A 61 -2.91 0.10 -8.58
C VAL A 61 -2.62 0.43 -7.13
N LEU A 62 -2.70 -0.58 -6.27
CA LEU A 62 -2.38 -0.47 -4.85
C LEU A 62 -1.00 -1.03 -4.56
N MET A 63 -0.39 -0.49 -3.52
CA MET A 63 0.88 -0.93 -2.99
C MET A 63 0.72 -1.31 -1.53
N LYS A 64 1.03 -2.57 -1.17
CA LYS A 64 0.99 -3.00 0.23
C LYS A 64 2.15 -2.37 0.99
N VAL A 65 1.85 -1.41 1.86
CA VAL A 65 2.87 -0.73 2.68
C VAL A 65 3.12 -1.45 4.01
N SER A 66 2.16 -2.25 4.49
CA SER A 66 2.36 -3.08 5.69
C SER A 66 1.41 -4.28 5.71
N ASP A 67 1.84 -5.36 6.37
CA ASP A 67 0.98 -6.50 6.72
C ASP A 67 0.01 -6.20 7.86
N ASP A 68 0.31 -5.19 8.69
CA ASP A 68 -0.59 -4.72 9.75
C ASP A 68 -1.55 -3.65 9.18
N PRO A 69 -2.87 -3.91 9.11
CA PRO A 69 -3.85 -2.93 8.66
C PRO A 69 -3.94 -1.71 9.58
N PHE A 70 -3.51 -1.84 10.84
CA PHE A 70 -3.69 -0.85 11.89
C PHE A 70 -2.45 -0.01 12.17
N ILE A 71 -1.44 -0.05 11.27
CA ILE A 71 -0.30 0.85 11.37
C ILE A 71 -0.76 2.31 11.50
N THR A 72 0.00 3.08 12.27
CA THR A 72 -0.29 4.50 12.46
C THR A 72 -0.22 5.24 11.12
N THR A 73 -1.08 6.25 10.95
CA THR A 73 -1.09 7.09 9.74
C THR A 73 0.29 7.68 9.45
N PHE A 74 1.02 8.12 10.48
CA PHE A 74 2.39 8.63 10.32
C PHE A 74 3.33 7.58 9.70
N ARG A 75 3.28 6.34 10.19
CA ARG A 75 4.10 5.25 9.65
C ARG A 75 3.71 4.90 8.21
N ALA A 76 2.41 4.87 7.91
CA ALA A 76 1.90 4.63 6.56
C ALA A 76 2.38 5.73 5.57
N ARG A 77 2.34 7.01 5.98
CA ARG A 77 2.86 8.13 5.18
C ARG A 77 4.35 8.01 4.90
N LEU A 78 5.15 7.65 5.91
CA LEU A 78 6.59 7.45 5.75
C LEU A 78 6.89 6.32 4.75
N LEU A 79 6.17 5.21 4.85
CA LEU A 79 6.32 4.06 3.95
C LEU A 79 5.86 4.40 2.53
N ALA A 80 4.76 5.12 2.35
CA ALA A 80 4.33 5.58 1.03
C ALA A 80 5.39 6.49 0.37
N ALA A 81 5.90 7.47 1.13
CA ALA A 81 6.91 8.41 0.64
C ALA A 81 8.23 7.73 0.25
N GLN A 82 8.68 6.72 1.02
CA GLN A 82 9.87 5.92 0.68
C GLN A 82 9.75 5.23 -0.70
N HIS A 83 8.51 4.98 -1.14
CA HIS A 83 8.20 4.33 -2.41
C HIS A 83 7.73 5.32 -3.49
N ASN A 84 7.93 6.62 -3.28
CA ASN A 84 7.51 7.71 -4.17
C ASN A 84 6.00 7.77 -4.43
N ILE A 85 5.21 7.39 -3.44
CA ILE A 85 3.77 7.65 -3.45
C ILE A 85 3.52 8.83 -2.52
N GLU A 86 2.90 9.88 -3.04
CA GLU A 86 2.50 11.04 -2.25
C GLU A 86 1.20 10.70 -1.49
N PRO A 87 1.19 10.70 -0.14
CA PRO A 87 0.03 10.28 0.63
C PRO A 87 -1.00 11.40 0.84
N ASN A 88 -2.28 11.07 0.68
CA ASN A 88 -3.42 12.00 0.75
C ASN A 88 -4.29 11.88 2.03
N PHE A 89 -3.87 11.13 3.05
CA PHE A 89 -4.68 10.75 4.24
C PHE A 89 -4.07 11.15 5.58
#